data_AF-A0A2G1YYG2-F1
#
_entry.id   AF-A0A2G1YYG2-F1
#
_cell.length_a   1.000
_cell.length_b   1.000
_cell.length_c   1.000
_cell.angle_alpha   90.00
_cell.angle_beta   90.00
_cell.angle_gamma   90.00
#
_symmetry.space_group_name_H-M   'P 1'
#
loop_
_entity.id
_entity.type
_entity.pdbx_description
1 polymer ?
#
loop_
_entity_poly.entity_id
_entity_poly.type
_entity_poly.pdbx_seq_one_letter_code
_entity_poly.pdbx_strand_id
1 'polypeptide(L)' 'MLREEDINPLALKYINRLSDYLFVAARWCNMQGRTDVKWVPGKER' A
#
# COMPACT_ATOMS: atom_id res chain seq x y z
N MET A 1 -14.76 25.99 2.77
CA MET A 1 -14.63 25.07 1.63
C MET A 1 -13.16 24.82 1.42
N LEU A 2 -12.70 23.56 1.50
CA LEU A 2 -11.37 23.18 1.02
C LEU A 2 -11.35 23.44 -0.48
N ARG A 3 -10.36 24.21 -0.96
CA ARG A 3 -10.13 24.34 -2.40
C ARG A 3 -9.53 23.01 -2.87
N GLU A 4 -10.11 22.44 -3.92
CA GLU A 4 -9.40 21.43 -4.70
C GLU A 4 -8.28 22.15 -5.42
N GLU A 5 -7.07 22.01 -4.89
CA GLU A 5 -5.85 22.42 -5.58
C GLU A 5 -5.73 21.58 -6.86
N ASP A 6 -5.34 22.22 -7.96
CA ASP A 6 -5.08 21.52 -9.22
C ASP A 6 -3.84 20.64 -9.05
N ILE A 7 -4.05 19.34 -8.81
CA ILE A 7 -2.98 18.36 -8.67
C ILE A 7 -2.72 17.66 -10.00
N ASN A 8 -1.46 17.30 -10.25
CA ASN A 8 -1.12 16.50 -11.42
C ASN A 8 -1.80 15.12 -11.33
N PRO A 9 -2.73 14.77 -12.23
CA PRO A 9 -3.46 13.51 -12.17
C PRO A 9 -2.56 12.28 -12.36
N LEU A 10 -1.38 12.44 -12.97
CA LEU A 10 -0.39 11.37 -13.09
C LEU A 10 0.28 11.05 -11.75
N ALA A 11 0.46 12.05 -10.87
CA ALA A 11 1.03 11.82 -9.54
C ALA A 11 0.09 10.96 -8.68
N LEU A 12 -1.22 11.24 -8.75
CA LEU A 12 -2.24 10.45 -8.06
C LEU A 12 -2.30 9.00 -8.58
N LYS A 13 -2.22 8.81 -9.90
CA LYS A 13 -2.13 7.47 -10.51
C LYS A 13 -0.85 6.74 -10.08
N TYR A 14 0.28 7.44 -10.08
CA TYR A 14 1.57 6.88 -9.70
C TYR A 14 1.55 6.39 -8.25
N ILE A 15 1.12 7.21 -7.30
CA ILE A 15 1.12 6.82 -5.88
C ILE A 15 0.16 5.64 -5.61
N ASN A 16 -0.97 5.58 -6.34
CA ASN A 16 -1.90 4.44 -6.30
C ASN A 16 -1.33 3.14 -6.87
N ARG A 17 -0.33 3.19 -7.76
CA ARG A 17 0.37 1.99 -8.26
C ARG A 17 1.60 1.67 -7.41
N LEU A 18 2.22 2.70 -6.84
CA LEU A 18 3.34 2.54 -5.92
C LEU A 18 2.91 1.73 -4.69
N SER A 19 1.68 1.89 -4.19
CA SER A 19 1.18 1.06 -3.08
C SER A 19 1.19 -0.44 -3.43
N ASP A 20 0.76 -0.80 -4.64
CA ASP A 20 0.75 -2.19 -5.10
C ASP A 20 2.19 -2.73 -5.23
N TYR A 21 3.08 -1.92 -5.80
CA TYR A 21 4.49 -2.24 -5.93
C TYR A 21 5.13 -2.49 -4.55
N LEU A 22 4.91 -1.60 -3.58
CA LEU A 22 5.46 -1.73 -2.24
C LEU A 22 4.92 -2.98 -1.53
N PHE A 23 3.65 -3.33 -1.72
CA PHE A 23 3.08 -4.56 -1.20
C PHE A 23 3.79 -5.81 -1.77
N VAL A 24 3.98 -5.88 -3.09
CA VAL A 24 4.69 -7.01 -3.74
C VAL A 24 6.15 -7.06 -3.30
N ALA A 25 6.84 -5.91 -3.27
CA ALA A 25 8.23 -5.83 -2.85
C ALA A 25 8.42 -6.29 -1.40
N ALA A 26 7.54 -5.88 -0.49
CA ALA A 26 7.57 -6.33 0.90
C ALA A 26 7.42 -7.84 1.03
N ARG A 27 6.49 -8.45 0.29
CA ARG A 27 6.31 -9.93 0.29
C ARG A 27 7.52 -10.64 -0.28
N TRP A 28 8.14 -10.10 -1.32
CA TRP A 28 9.39 -10.63 -1.86
C TRP A 28 10.49 -10.67 -0.79
N CYS A 29 10.69 -9.56 -0.08
CA CYS A 29 11.63 -9.46 1.04
C CYS A 29 11.30 -10.43 2.18
N ASN A 30 10.01 -10.72 2.43
CA ASN A 30 9.54 -11.70 3.42
C ASN A 30 9.58 -13.16 2.91
N MET A 31 10.68 -13.54 2.27
CA MET A 31 10.88 -14.88 1.70
C MET A 31 9.72 -15.29 0.78
N GLN A 32 9.36 -14.41 -0.16
CA GLN A 32 8.19 -14.61 -1.05
C GLN A 32 6.87 -14.83 -0.29
N GLY A 33 6.72 -14.14 0.85
CA GLY A 33 5.54 -14.15 1.71
C GLY A 33 5.46 -15.32 2.69
N ARG A 34 6.50 -16.16 2.81
CA ARG A 34 6.53 -17.25 3.78
C ARG A 34 6.58 -16.75 5.23
N THR A 35 7.14 -15.56 5.44
CA THR A 35 7.27 -14.94 6.76
C THR A 35 6.35 -13.73 6.94
N ASP A 36 5.28 -13.63 6.13
CA ASP A 36 4.30 -12.54 6.25
C ASP A 36 3.55 -12.62 7.60
N VAL A 37 3.35 -11.46 8.23
CA VAL A 37 2.51 -11.35 9.43
C VAL A 37 1.05 -11.51 9.02
N LYS A 38 0.45 -12.63 9.40
CA LYS A 38 -0.96 -12.90 9.12
C LYS A 38 -1.84 -12.05 10.04
N TRP A 39 -2.87 -11.45 9.45
CA TRP A 39 -3.96 -10.87 10.21
C TRP A 39 -4.67 -11.98 11.00
N VAL A 40 -4.95 -11.71 12.27
CA VAL A 40 -5.72 -12.61 13.15
C VAL A 40 -7.03 -11.90 13.50
N PRO A 41 -8.19 -12.53 13.25
CA PRO A 41 -9.47 -11.96 13.65
C PRO A 41 -9.51 -11.67 15.16
N GLY A 42 -9.91 -10.46 15.53
CA GLY A 42 -10.06 -10.07 16.95
C GLY A 42 -8.77 -9.85 17.73
N LYS A 43 -7.61 -9.72 17.06
CA LYS A 43 -6.31 -9.49 17.70
C LYS A 43 -6.22 -8.16 18.46
N GLU A 44 -7.06 -7.20 18.10
CA GLU A 44 -7.28 -5.98 18.86
C GLU A 44 -8.79 -5.84 19.12
N ARG A 45 -9.21 -6.24 20.32
CA ARG A 45 -10.53 -5.96 20.88
C ARG A 45 -10.37 -5.59 22.35
#